data_AF-A0A7K1DU63-F1
#
_entry.id   AF-A0A7K1DU63-F1
#
_cell.length_a   1.000
_cell.length_b   1.000
_cell.length_c   1.000
_cell.angle_alpha   90.00
_cell.angle_beta   90.00
_cell.angle_gamma   90.00
#
_symmetry.space_group_name_H-M   'P 1'
#
loop_
_entity.id
_entity.type
_entity.pdbx_description
1 polymer ?
#
loop_
_entity_poly.entity_id
_entity_poly.type
_entity_poly.pdbx_seq_one_letter_code
_entity_poly.pdbx_strand_id
1 'polypeptide(L)'
;ALTGSKNTQKFAHQHSGYPGGMTSTVYADLFEKFPTRAVEKAIRGMLPKNHVGRAAITKLKVYAGSEHPHAAQNPKPFQFNQVSQINK
;
A
#
# COMPACT_ATOMS: atom_id res chain seq x y z
N ALA A 1 -4.34 -10.42 -4.34
CA ALA A 1 -3.87 -10.30 -5.74
C ALA A 1 -4.65 -9.21 -6.46
N LEU A 2 -4.07 -8.52 -7.44
CA LEU A 2 -4.81 -7.57 -8.28
C LEU A 2 -5.82 -8.33 -9.15
N THR A 3 -6.98 -7.74 -9.38
CA THR A 3 -8.05 -8.34 -10.20
C THR A 3 -8.01 -7.84 -11.65
N GLY A 4 -8.41 -8.70 -12.59
CA GLY A 4 -8.50 -8.38 -14.02
C GLY A 4 -7.17 -7.95 -14.64
N SER A 5 -7.23 -7.06 -15.64
CA SER A 5 -6.07 -6.51 -16.37
C SER A 5 -5.36 -5.37 -15.63
N LYS A 6 -5.64 -5.14 -14.34
CA LYS A 6 -5.07 -4.02 -13.58
C LYS A 6 -3.56 -4.09 -13.42
N ASN A 7 -2.97 -5.27 -13.55
CA ASN A 7 -1.52 -5.41 -13.45
C ASN A 7 -0.80 -4.67 -14.59
N THR A 8 -1.35 -4.70 -15.81
CA THR A 8 -0.75 -4.11 -17.01
C THR A 8 -1.31 -2.74 -17.36
N GLN A 9 -2.60 -2.49 -17.07
CA GLN A 9 -3.28 -1.26 -17.48
C GLN A 9 -3.24 -0.16 -16.43
N LYS A 10 -2.96 -0.48 -15.17
CA LYS A 10 -2.89 0.53 -14.11
C LYS A 10 -1.49 1.14 -14.07
N PHE A 11 -1.43 2.46 -14.19
CA PHE A 11 -0.19 3.22 -14.08
C PHE A 11 -0.08 3.94 -12.74
N ALA A 12 1.13 3.93 -12.18
CA ALA A 12 1.53 4.77 -11.06
C ALA A 12 2.28 5.99 -11.61
N HIS A 13 1.59 7.13 -11.64
CA HIS A 13 2.21 8.39 -12.05
C HIS A 13 2.96 9.06 -10.90
N GLN A 14 4.08 9.70 -11.24
CA GLN A 14 4.87 10.58 -10.38
C GLN A 14 5.40 11.74 -11.23
N HIS A 15 5.67 12.88 -10.59
CA HIS A 15 6.20 14.06 -11.27
C HIS A 15 7.40 14.59 -10.49
N SER A 16 8.50 14.89 -11.19
CA SER A 16 9.73 15.39 -10.56
C SER A 16 9.68 16.87 -10.19
N GLY A 17 8.84 17.65 -10.88
CA GLY A 17 8.73 19.12 -10.71
C GLY A 17 9.32 19.92 -11.89
N TYR A 18 10.14 19.29 -12.73
CA TYR A 18 10.72 19.92 -13.93
C TYR A 18 9.81 19.78 -15.16
N PRO A 19 9.91 20.67 -16.17
CA PRO A 19 9.22 20.51 -17.45
C PRO A 19 9.53 19.14 -18.08
N GLY A 20 8.50 18.38 -18.47
CA GLY A 20 8.67 17.02 -19.02
C GLY A 20 8.96 15.95 -17.95
N GLY A 21 8.92 16.28 -16.67
CA GLY A 21 9.28 15.40 -15.55
C GLY A 21 8.23 14.36 -15.13
N MET A 22 7.24 14.05 -15.99
CA MET A 22 6.22 13.06 -15.67
C MET A 22 6.74 11.65 -15.94
N THR A 23 6.68 10.80 -14.92
CA THR A 23 7.04 9.38 -15.01
C THR A 23 5.82 8.52 -14.76
N SER A 24 5.64 7.49 -15.59
CA SER A 24 4.52 6.55 -15.52
C SER A 24 5.09 5.15 -15.46
N THR A 25 4.79 4.41 -14.39
CA THR A 25 5.24 3.03 -14.22
C THR A 25 4.04 2.11 -14.15
N VAL A 26 4.07 1.00 -14.89
CA VAL A 26 3.04 -0.04 -14.83
C VAL A 26 3.07 -0.71 -13.44
N TYR A 27 1.91 -1.10 -12.91
CA TYR A 27 1.87 -1.73 -11.59
C TYR A 27 2.64 -3.06 -11.53
N ALA A 28 2.68 -3.83 -12.62
CA ALA A 28 3.53 -5.02 -12.74
C ALA A 28 5.00 -4.72 -12.42
N ASP A 29 5.61 -3.78 -13.14
CA ASP A 29 7.00 -3.35 -12.93
C ASP A 29 7.22 -2.76 -11.52
N LEU A 30 6.20 -2.11 -10.96
CA LEU A 30 6.26 -1.55 -9.61
C LEU A 30 6.32 -2.66 -8.56
N PHE A 31 5.59 -3.75 -8.74
CA PHE A 31 5.67 -4.91 -7.85
C PHE A 31 7.02 -5.63 -7.94
N GLU A 32 7.62 -5.70 -9.12
CA GLU A 32 8.94 -6.32 -9.30
C GLU A 32 10.05 -5.48 -8.67
N LYS A 33 10.05 -4.16 -8.90
CA LYS A 33 11.12 -3.27 -8.41
C LYS A 33 10.95 -2.89 -6.95
N PHE A 34 9.72 -2.59 -6.55
CA PHE A 34 9.40 -2.03 -5.24
C PHE A 34 8.05 -2.56 -4.71
N PRO A 35 7.98 -3.85 -4.34
CA PRO A 35 6.74 -4.51 -3.94
C PRO A 35 6.03 -3.82 -2.77
N THR A 36 6.78 -3.20 -1.86
CA THR A 36 6.24 -2.48 -0.69
C THR A 36 5.50 -1.20 -1.08
N ARG A 37 5.97 -0.47 -2.10
CA ARG A 37 5.43 0.84 -2.48
C ARG A 37 3.98 0.76 -2.96
N ALA A 38 3.58 -0.34 -3.60
CA ALA A 38 2.21 -0.52 -4.08
C ALA A 38 1.21 -0.50 -2.91
N VAL A 39 1.53 -1.25 -1.86
CA VAL A 39 0.70 -1.39 -0.65
C VAL A 39 0.71 -0.10 0.16
N GLU A 40 1.89 0.50 0.38
CA GLU A 40 2.02 1.78 1.08
C GLU A 40 1.24 2.90 0.39
N LYS A 41 1.33 3.00 -0.94
CA LYS A 41 0.62 4.03 -1.71
C LYS A 41 -0.89 3.85 -1.62
N ALA A 42 -1.38 2.60 -1.66
CA ALA A 42 -2.80 2.31 -1.50
C ALA A 42 -3.32 2.70 -0.11
N ILE A 43 -2.62 2.29 0.96
CA ILE A 43 -3.02 2.61 2.35
C ILE A 43 -2.93 4.11 2.61
N ARG A 44 -1.83 4.77 2.19
CA ARG A 44 -1.67 6.22 2.33
C ARG A 44 -2.77 6.99 1.60
N GLY A 45 -3.27 6.48 0.48
CA GLY A 45 -4.39 7.08 -0.26
C GLY A 45 -5.73 7.03 0.49
N MET A 46 -5.91 6.08 1.40
CA MET A 46 -7.12 5.92 2.23
C MET A 46 -7.09 6.74 3.52
N LEU A 47 -5.93 7.29 3.90
CA LEU A 47 -5.77 8.09 5.11
C LEU A 47 -6.20 9.56 4.89
N PRO A 48 -6.64 10.26 5.97
CA PRO A 48 -6.95 11.69 5.90
C PRO A 48 -5.70 12.50 5.51
N LYS A 49 -5.85 13.46 4.60
CA LYS A 49 -4.74 14.29 4.10
C LYS A 49 -4.42 15.46 5.04
N ASN A 50 -4.14 15.15 6.30
CA ASN A 50 -3.82 16.13 7.34
C ASN A 50 -2.59 15.69 8.17
N HIS A 51 -2.24 16.46 9.20
CA HIS A 51 -1.11 16.15 10.10
C HIS A 51 -1.31 14.81 10.81
N VAL A 52 -2.53 14.48 11.22
CA VAL A 52 -2.85 13.20 11.87
C VAL A 52 -2.61 12.02 10.93
N GLY A 53 -3.06 12.10 9.67
CA GLY A 53 -2.81 11.05 8.68
C GLY A 53 -1.33 10.89 8.35
N ARG A 54 -0.56 11.98 8.31
CA ARG A 54 0.91 11.93 8.19
C ARG A 54 1.58 11.24 9.38
N ALA A 55 1.05 11.41 10.60
CA ALA A 55 1.54 10.69 11.77
C ALA A 55 1.05 9.23 11.82
N ALA A 56 -0.12 8.93 11.26
CA ALA A 56 -0.65 7.58 11.23
C ALA A 56 0.16 6.66 10.29
N ILE A 57 0.57 7.16 9.12
CA ILE A 57 1.28 6.34 8.13
C ILE A 57 2.66 5.87 8.63
N THR A 58 3.30 6.58 9.57
CA THR A 58 4.62 6.17 10.11
C THR A 58 4.56 4.88 10.93
N LYS A 59 3.37 4.53 11.45
CA LYS A 59 3.09 3.30 12.19
C LYS A 59 2.96 2.09 11.25
N LEU A 60 2.70 2.30 9.97
CA LEU A 60 2.62 1.23 8.98
C LEU A 60 4.03 0.71 8.66
N LYS A 61 4.21 -0.61 8.68
CA LYS A 61 5.41 -1.31 8.22
C LYS A 61 5.01 -2.36 7.19
N VAL A 62 5.56 -2.27 5.98
CA VAL A 62 5.27 -3.19 4.88
C VAL A 62 6.57 -3.91 4.51
N TYR A 63 6.51 -5.23 4.44
CA TYR A 63 7.65 -6.08 4.09
C TYR A 63 7.35 -6.84 2.80
N ALA A 64 8.39 -7.05 1.99
CA ALA A 64 8.28 -7.81 0.74
C ALA A 64 8.31 -9.33 0.99
N GLY A 65 9.08 -9.77 1.99
CA GLY A 65 9.20 -11.17 2.39
C GLY A 65 8.22 -11.56 3.49
N SER A 66 8.28 -12.83 3.88
CA SER A 66 7.48 -13.41 4.97
C SER A 66 7.95 -13.00 6.37
N GLU A 67 9.18 -12.51 6.49
CA GLU A 67 9.80 -12.19 7.78
C GLU A 67 9.73 -10.69 8.10
N HIS A 68 9.65 -10.37 9.40
CA HIS A 68 9.71 -9.01 9.92
C HIS A 68 10.65 -8.92 11.14
N PRO A 69 11.36 -7.80 11.34
CA PRO A 69 12.29 -7.63 12.47
C PRO A 69 11.60 -7.31 13.81
N HIS A 70 10.26 -7.26 13.87
CA HIS A 70 9.49 -6.79 15.03
C HIS A 70 9.08 -7.91 16.00
N ALA A 71 9.84 -9.00 16.09
CA ALA A 71 9.54 -10.11 16.99
C ALA A 71 9.44 -9.69 18.47
N ALA A 72 10.28 -8.74 18.91
CA ALA A 72 10.28 -8.23 20.28
C ALA A 72 8.96 -7.55 20.70
N GLN A 73 8.12 -7.13 19.74
CA GLN A 73 6.84 -6.48 20.01
C GLN A 73 5.69 -7.48 20.21
N ASN A 74 5.94 -8.78 20.07
CA ASN A 74 4.94 -9.85 20.16
C ASN A 74 3.67 -9.56 19.32
N PRO A 75 3.80 -9.34 18.00
CA PRO A 75 2.67 -9.04 17.14
C PRO A 75 1.66 -10.19 17.12
N LYS A 76 0.38 -9.86 17.24
CA LYS A 76 -0.72 -10.84 17.14
C LYS A 76 -1.24 -10.89 15.70
N PRO A 77 -1.45 -12.09 15.12
CA PRO A 77 -2.01 -12.21 13.79
C PRO A 77 -3.44 -11.65 13.77
N PHE A 78 -3.75 -10.87 12.74
CA PHE A 78 -5.08 -10.27 12.53
C PHE A 78 -5.67 -10.77 11.20
N GLN A 79 -6.91 -11.26 11.25
CA GLN A 79 -7.64 -11.75 10.07
C GLN A 79 -8.81 -10.81 9.76
N PHE A 80 -8.99 -10.48 8.48
CA PHE A 80 -10.10 -9.64 8.01
C PHE A 80 -11.36 -10.50 7.82
N ASN A 81 -12.31 -10.39 8.74
CA ASN A 81 -13.59 -11.10 8.68
C ASN A 81 -14.75 -10.12 8.43
N GLN A 82 -15.75 -10.55 7.67
CA GLN A 82 -16.97 -9.78 7.46
C GLN A 82 -17.94 -10.02 8.63
N VAL A 83 -18.36 -8.96 9.31
CA VAL A 83 -19.37 -9.03 10.36
C VAL A 83 -20.75 -9.10 9.70
N SER A 84 -21.46 -10.22 9.87
CA SER A 84 -22.82 -10.39 9.37
C SER A 84 -23.83 -9.68 10.27
N GLN A 85 -24.60 -8.75 9.72
CA GLN A 85 -25.74 -8.12 10.38
C GLN A 85 -26.97 -9.02 10.26
N ILE A 86 -26.96 -10.20 10.86
CA ILE A 86 -28.22 -10.95 11.04
C ILE A 86 -28.81 -10.43 12.34
N ASN A 87 -29.63 -9.39 12.24
CA ASN A 87 -30.43 -8.90 13.35
C ASN A 87 -31.45 -9.99 13.70
N LYS A 88 -31.36 -10.53 14.92
CA LYS A 88 -32.45 -11.25 15.57
C LYS A 88 -33.46 -10.26 16.11
#